data_AF-A0A9X2JPB6-F1
#
_entry.id   AF-A0A9X2JPB6-F1
#
_cell.length_a   1.000
_cell.length_b   1.000
_cell.length_c   1.000
_cell.angle_alpha   90.00
_cell.angle_beta   90.00
_cell.angle_gamma   90.00
#
_symmetry.space_group_name_H-M   'P 1'
#
loop_
_entity.id
_entity.type
_entity.pdbx_description
1 polymer ?
#
loop_
_entity_poly.entity_id
_entity_poly.type
_entity_poly.pdbx_seq_one_letter_code
_entity_poly.pdbx_strand_id
1 'polypeptide(L)' 'AVAPKLRAKGADAAVEVFLAQDALAPTALTHLMSDRAARRLCDRLVALGALRELTGRDSFRLYGL' A
#
# COMPACT_ATOMS: atom_id res chain seq x y z
N ALA A 1 -1.04 -15.74 -0.45
CA ALA A 1 -2.11 -14.82 0.00
C ALA A 1 -1.61 -13.92 1.14
N VAL A 2 -1.73 -12.59 0.99
CA VAL A 2 -1.19 -11.59 1.95
C VAL A 2 -2.29 -10.90 2.77
N ALA A 3 -3.50 -10.74 2.22
CA ALA A 3 -4.66 -10.14 2.90
C ALA A 3 -4.88 -10.60 4.36
N PRO A 4 -4.90 -11.92 4.69
CA PRO A 4 -5.13 -12.35 6.08
C PRO A 4 -4.00 -11.99 7.06
N LYS A 5 -2.87 -11.47 6.58
CA LYS A 5 -1.74 -10.97 7.39
C LYS A 5 -1.83 -9.49 7.70
N LEU A 6 -2.78 -8.78 7.07
CA LEU A 6 -3.02 -7.36 7.29
C LEU A 6 -3.93 -7.18 8.51
N ARG A 7 -3.69 -6.11 9.27
CA ARG A 7 -4.44 -5.77 10.49
C ARG A 7 -4.96 -4.33 10.48
N ALA A 8 -4.59 -3.56 9.46
CA ALA A 8 -5.05 -2.18 9.33
C ALA A 8 -6.53 -2.16 8.91
N LYS A 9 -7.31 -1.27 9.52
CA LYS A 9 -8.67 -1.00 9.06
C LYS A 9 -8.63 -0.48 7.62
N GLY A 10 -9.46 -1.04 6.74
CA GLY A 10 -9.48 -0.68 5.31
C GLY A 10 -8.38 -1.34 4.48
N ALA A 11 -7.61 -2.28 5.03
CA ALA A 11 -6.56 -2.97 4.29
C ALA A 11 -7.10 -3.75 3.08
N ASP A 12 -8.24 -4.42 3.21
CA ASP A 12 -8.83 -5.18 2.11
C ASP A 12 -9.22 -4.26 0.95
N ALA A 13 -9.88 -3.14 1.23
CA ALA A 13 -10.20 -2.13 0.22
C ALA A 13 -8.94 -1.54 -0.44
N ALA A 14 -7.86 -1.32 0.33
CA ALA A 14 -6.60 -0.87 -0.23
C ALA A 14 -5.95 -1.92 -1.16
N VAL A 15 -6.06 -3.21 -0.83
CA VAL A 15 -5.61 -4.30 -1.72
C VAL A 15 -6.40 -4.28 -3.02
N GLU A 16 -7.73 -4.11 -2.96
CA GLU A 16 -8.56 -3.99 -4.17
C GLU A 16 -8.15 -2.80 -5.06
N VAL A 17 -7.76 -1.66 -4.47
CA VAL A 17 -7.23 -0.51 -5.23
C VAL A 17 -5.93 -0.88 -5.96
N PHE A 18 -5.02 -1.62 -5.33
CA PHE A 18 -3.80 -2.12 -5.99
C PHE A 18 -4.10 -3.16 -7.09
N LEU A 19 -5.13 -3.99 -6.91
CA LEU A 19 -5.56 -4.94 -7.95
C LEU A 19 -6.21 -4.24 -9.15
N ALA A 20 -6.82 -3.07 -8.93
CA ALA A 20 -7.40 -2.24 -9.98
C ALA A 20 -6.37 -1.31 -10.66
N GLN A 21 -5.30 -0.94 -9.93
CA GLN A 21 -4.26 -0.02 -10.39
C GLN A 21 -2.88 -0.57 -10.01
N ASP A 22 -2.11 -1.01 -11.01
CA ASP A 22 -0.83 -1.70 -10.81
C ASP A 22 0.22 -0.88 -10.02
N ALA A 23 0.10 0.45 -10.01
CA ALA A 23 0.98 1.33 -9.24
C ALA A 23 0.27 2.58 -8.72
N LEU A 24 0.49 2.93 -7.45
CA LEU A 24 -0.08 4.11 -6.80
C LEU A 24 0.79 4.66 -5.65
N ALA A 25 0.58 5.94 -5.35
CA ALA A 25 1.13 6.60 -4.17
C ALA A 25 0.28 6.28 -2.92
N PRO A 26 0.86 6.27 -1.70
CA PRO A 26 0.08 6.10 -0.47
C PRO A 26 -1.05 7.12 -0.30
N THR A 27 -0.89 8.31 -0.86
CA THR A 27 -1.92 9.37 -0.83
C THR A 27 -3.23 8.95 -1.49
N ALA A 28 -3.19 8.04 -2.47
CA ALA A 28 -4.39 7.48 -3.10
C ALA A 28 -5.26 6.69 -2.10
N LEU A 29 -4.69 6.19 -1.00
CA LEU A 29 -5.40 5.43 0.03
C LEU A 29 -5.91 6.29 1.19
N THR A 30 -5.72 7.62 1.14
CA THR A 30 -6.08 8.53 2.24
C THR A 30 -7.59 8.63 2.48
N HIS A 31 -8.40 8.24 1.50
CA HIS A 31 -9.84 8.11 1.65
C HIS A 31 -10.26 6.91 2.50
N LEU A 32 -9.36 5.92 2.72
CA LEU A 32 -9.60 4.71 3.52
C LEU A 32 -8.98 4.80 4.92
N MET A 33 -7.86 5.52 5.05
CA MET A 33 -7.07 5.60 6.27
C MET A 33 -6.20 6.87 6.31
N SER A 34 -5.59 7.19 7.45
CA SER A 34 -4.70 8.35 7.52
C SER A 34 -3.46 8.19 6.62
N ASP A 35 -2.84 9.28 6.19
CA ASP A 35 -1.60 9.26 5.38
C ASP A 35 -0.50 8.40 6.02
N ARG A 36 -0.32 8.51 7.36
CA ARG A 36 0.62 7.66 8.10
C ARG A 36 0.26 6.17 8.03
N ALA A 37 -1.03 5.84 8.13
CA ALA A 37 -1.49 4.46 8.04
C ALA A 37 -1.31 3.89 6.62
N ALA A 38 -1.59 4.69 5.59
CA ALA A 38 -1.39 4.31 4.19
C ALA A 38 0.09 4.00 3.91
N ARG A 39 1.01 4.89 4.33
CA ARG A 39 2.45 4.65 4.17
C ARG A 39 2.90 3.36 4.86
N ARG A 40 2.51 3.16 6.13
CA ARG A 40 2.84 1.95 6.89
C ARG A 40 2.23 0.68 6.29
N LEU A 41 1.05 0.77 5.67
CA LEU A 41 0.44 -0.34 4.96
C LEU A 41 1.28 -0.72 3.74
N CYS A 42 1.68 0.25 2.92
CA CYS A 42 2.55 0.02 1.77
C CYS A 42 3.89 -0.61 2.19
N ASP A 43 4.55 -0.05 3.22
CA ASP A 43 5.79 -0.63 3.77
C ASP A 43 5.59 -2.08 4.23
N ARG A 44 4.46 -2.36 4.90
CA ARG A 44 4.12 -3.71 5.35
C ARG A 44 3.88 -4.66 4.17
N LEU A 45 3.21 -4.21 3.12
CA LEU A 45 2.97 -5.01 1.91
C LEU A 45 4.28 -5.31 1.18
N VAL A 46 5.21 -4.35 1.09
CA VAL A 46 6.57 -4.58 0.57
C VAL A 46 7.32 -5.59 1.43
N ALA A 47 7.30 -5.43 2.77
CA ALA A 47 7.94 -6.38 3.67
C ALA A 47 7.33 -7.80 3.61
N LEU A 48 6.09 -7.93 3.18
CA LEU A 48 5.41 -9.21 2.95
C LEU A 48 5.61 -9.75 1.52
N GLY A 49 6.36 -9.04 0.67
CA GLY A 49 6.61 -9.41 -0.73
C GLY A 49 5.41 -9.27 -1.66
N ALA A 50 4.41 -8.47 -1.26
CA ALA A 50 3.17 -8.27 -2.02
C ALA A 50 3.23 -7.07 -2.97
N LEU A 51 4.12 -6.12 -2.70
CA LEU A 51 4.36 -4.94 -3.50
C LEU A 51 5.86 -4.69 -3.63
N ARG A 52 6.24 -3.85 -4.59
CA ARG A 52 7.57 -3.27 -4.75
C ARG A 52 7.47 -1.75 -4.62
N GLU A 53 8.47 -1.16 -3.98
CA GLU A 53 8.70 0.28 -4.06
C GLU A 53 9.41 0.57 -5.40
N LEU A 54 8.93 1.56 -6.15
CA LEU A 54 9.31 1.78 -7.56
C LEU A 54 10.20 3.00 -7.80
N THR A 55 10.38 3.87 -6.82
CA THR A 55 11.04 5.17 -7.03
C THR A 55 12.47 5.24 -6.52
N GLY A 56 12.86 4.38 -5.56
CA GLY A 56 14.18 4.39 -4.94
C GLY A 56 14.45 5.65 -4.10
N ARG A 57 13.41 6.38 -3.68
CA ARG A 57 13.52 7.67 -2.96
C ARG A 57 12.97 7.56 -1.55
N ASP A 58 13.40 8.44 -0.66
CA ASP A 58 12.86 8.51 0.71
C ASP A 58 11.53 9.25 0.84
N SER A 59 11.15 10.02 -0.18
CA SER A 59 9.90 10.79 -0.24
C SER A 59 9.18 10.57 -1.57
N PHE A 60 7.86 10.81 -1.57
CA PHE A 60 6.99 10.66 -2.75
C PHE A 60 7.06 9.28 -3.42
N ARG A 61 7.17 8.22 -2.60
CA ARG A 61 7.27 6.82 -3.06
C ARG A 61 6.00 6.37 -3.79
N LEU A 62 6.22 5.61 -4.85
CA LEU A 62 5.19 4.84 -5.55
C LEU A 62 5.39 3.36 -5.24
N TYR A 63 4.28 2.67 -5.06
CA TYR A 63 4.24 1.23 -4.81
C TYR A 63 3.46 0.56 -5.93
N GLY A 64 3.87 -0.62 -6.33
CA GLY A 64 3.14 -1.42 -7.32
C GLY A 64 3.29 -2.92 -7.09
N LEU A 65 2.50 -3.71 -7.82
CA LEU A 65 2.50 -5.18 -7.77
C LEU A 65 3.80 -5.79 -8.33
#